data_AF-A0A2R6H1A0-F1
#
_entry.id   AF-A0A2R6H1A0-F1
#
_cell.length_a   1.000
_cell.length_b   1.000
_cell.length_c   1.000
_cell.angle_alpha   90.00
_cell.angle_beta   90.00
_cell.angle_gamma   90.00
#
_symmetry.space_group_name_H-M   'P 1'
#
loop_
_entity.id
_entity.type
_entity.pdbx_description
1 polymer ?
#
loop_
_entity_poly.entity_id
_entity_poly.type
_entity_poly.pdbx_seq_one_letter_code
_entity_poly.pdbx_strand_id
1 'polypeptide(L)'
;VGAGVGGPVLGLCDLLPEDALLDYHAVEPGAGADVLEEMLPETGRNVHAAIHRTTAEAFDPTADGSGSGEFDLILFANVLSELADPESALREYADALATDGTLVALAPADRNTAVGMRAVERAVTDRGPYDVYAPTVRLWPGETPADDCWSFDVRPDLAVPGFQRRLDAAVDDQGSPSDDPDGTAPRDGEFVNVDVQYAYSLLRRDDRRRHDFELDPGGAARFADSESHVTNRVDCYAAKLSHDLADGGNPLFLLGDGSQRVSHFAVLAKETALNADLASAGYGEVLAFENVLVLWNDDEEAFNLVVDDETVVDRVPP
;
A
#
# COMPACT_ATOMS: atom_id res chain seq x y z
N VAL A 1 10.53 4.71 -11.31
CA VAL A 1 9.60 5.66 -11.98
C VAL A 1 9.06 6.63 -10.95
N GLY A 2 9.10 7.94 -11.21
CA GLY A 2 8.79 8.96 -10.20
C GLY A 2 9.92 9.10 -9.18
N ALA A 3 11.16 9.29 -9.65
CA ALA A 3 12.33 9.33 -8.78
C ALA A 3 12.39 10.61 -7.92
N GLY A 4 11.69 11.67 -8.35
CA GLY A 4 11.63 12.96 -7.69
C GLY A 4 13.03 13.49 -7.38
N VAL A 5 13.24 13.87 -6.11
CA VAL A 5 14.52 14.38 -5.61
C VAL A 5 15.47 13.30 -5.08
N GLY A 6 15.15 12.01 -5.27
CA GLY A 6 16.02 10.88 -4.91
C GLY A 6 15.70 10.12 -3.63
N GLY A 7 14.52 10.32 -3.04
CA GLY A 7 14.06 9.51 -1.89
C GLY A 7 14.18 7.99 -2.13
N PRO A 8 13.69 7.46 -3.27
CA PRO A 8 13.81 6.03 -3.57
C PRO A 8 15.24 5.48 -3.60
N VAL A 9 16.18 6.15 -4.27
CA VAL A 9 17.57 5.65 -4.37
C VAL A 9 18.29 5.70 -3.04
N LEU A 10 18.07 6.76 -2.24
CA LEU A 10 18.66 6.87 -0.91
C LEU A 10 18.11 5.79 0.02
N GLY A 11 16.81 5.54 -0.02
CA GLY A 11 16.19 4.45 0.74
C GLY A 11 16.75 3.08 0.35
N LEU A 12 16.99 2.82 -0.93
CA LEU A 12 17.63 1.57 -1.38
C LEU A 12 19.07 1.47 -0.88
N CYS A 13 19.84 2.56 -0.90
CA CYS A 13 21.21 2.58 -0.38
C CYS A 13 21.27 2.27 1.13
N ASP A 14 20.29 2.73 1.90
CA ASP A 14 20.21 2.47 3.35
C ASP A 14 19.80 1.02 3.67
N LEU A 15 19.02 0.38 2.80
CA LEU A 15 18.52 -0.99 3.00
C LEU A 15 19.50 -2.07 2.54
N LEU A 16 20.25 -1.80 1.47
CA LEU A 16 21.17 -2.76 0.88
C LEU A 16 22.49 -2.85 1.65
N PRO A 17 23.15 -4.02 1.69
CA PRO A 17 24.51 -4.14 2.19
C PRO A 17 25.48 -3.18 1.46
N GLU A 18 26.49 -2.67 2.16
CA GLU A 18 27.46 -1.72 1.58
C GLU A 18 28.20 -2.28 0.34
N ASP A 19 28.33 -3.60 0.24
CA ASP A 19 28.99 -4.28 -0.88
C ASP A 19 28.04 -4.69 -2.01
N ALA A 20 26.73 -4.43 -1.88
CA ALA A 20 25.76 -4.65 -2.93
C ALA A 20 26.03 -3.73 -4.12
N LEU A 21 25.97 -4.29 -5.33
CA LEU A 21 26.00 -3.53 -6.58
C LEU A 21 24.56 -3.07 -6.89
N LEU A 22 24.38 -1.77 -7.08
CA LEU A 22 23.10 -1.17 -7.44
C LEU A 22 23.22 -0.48 -8.79
N ASP A 23 22.58 -1.06 -9.81
CA ASP A 23 22.34 -0.40 -11.08
C ASP A 23 20.94 0.24 -11.06
N TYR A 24 20.89 1.56 -11.06
CA TYR A 24 19.69 2.35 -10.75
C TYR A 24 19.26 3.21 -11.93
N HIS A 25 18.06 2.95 -12.44
CA HIS A 25 17.46 3.71 -13.53
C HIS A 25 16.33 4.59 -12.99
N ALA A 26 16.53 5.91 -12.99
CA ALA A 26 15.51 6.89 -12.64
C ALA A 26 14.76 7.36 -13.89
N VAL A 27 13.44 7.22 -13.90
CA VAL A 27 12.57 7.90 -14.88
C VAL A 27 11.90 9.06 -14.16
N GLU A 28 12.32 10.29 -14.49
CA GLU A 28 11.91 11.52 -13.83
C GLU A 28 11.96 12.70 -14.82
N PRO A 29 10.81 13.13 -15.37
CA PRO A 29 10.75 14.26 -16.31
C PRO A 29 10.79 15.63 -15.61
N GLY A 30 10.50 15.70 -14.30
CA GLY A 30 10.35 16.92 -13.55
C GLY A 30 11.66 17.55 -13.09
N ALA A 31 11.58 18.79 -12.61
CA ALA A 31 12.73 19.54 -12.08
C ALA A 31 13.37 18.90 -10.84
N GLY A 32 12.68 17.97 -10.17
CA GLY A 32 13.25 17.19 -9.07
C GLY A 32 14.50 16.40 -9.49
N ALA A 33 14.60 16.03 -10.78
CA ALA A 33 15.77 15.37 -11.35
C ALA A 33 17.08 16.17 -11.16
N ASP A 34 17.01 17.51 -11.11
CA ASP A 34 18.20 18.35 -10.89
C ASP A 34 18.79 18.10 -9.49
N VAL A 35 17.95 17.97 -8.47
CA VAL A 35 18.38 17.64 -7.11
C VAL A 35 18.88 16.20 -7.03
N LEU A 36 18.18 15.26 -7.68
CA LEU A 36 18.63 13.87 -7.76
C LEU A 36 20.04 13.77 -8.36
N GLU A 37 20.31 14.49 -9.45
CA GLU A 37 21.61 14.51 -10.12
C GLU A 37 22.72 15.04 -9.22
N GLU A 38 22.43 16.02 -8.35
CA GLU A 38 23.37 16.50 -7.33
C GLU A 38 23.58 15.52 -6.17
N MET A 39 22.56 14.72 -5.83
CA MET A 39 22.62 13.77 -4.70
C MET A 39 23.31 12.45 -5.05
N LEU A 40 23.20 11.97 -6.30
CA LEU A 40 23.76 10.68 -6.71
C LEU A 40 25.28 10.55 -6.51
N PRO A 41 26.13 11.57 -6.76
CA PRO A 41 27.56 11.50 -6.48
C PRO A 41 27.92 11.28 -5.01
N GLU A 42 27.02 11.59 -4.09
CA GLU A 42 27.20 11.39 -2.64
C GLU A 42 26.86 9.94 -2.21
N THR A 43 26.37 9.10 -3.13
CA THR A 43 26.10 7.69 -2.87
C THR A 43 27.38 6.83 -2.93
N GLY A 44 27.28 5.57 -2.49
CA GLY A 44 28.42 4.66 -2.45
C GLY A 44 28.97 4.30 -3.86
N ARG A 45 30.24 3.93 -3.93
CA ARG A 45 30.94 3.55 -5.19
C ARG A 45 30.28 2.42 -6.00
N ASN A 46 29.40 1.65 -5.36
CA ASN A 46 28.69 0.52 -5.96
C ASN A 46 27.33 0.93 -6.54
N VAL A 47 26.98 2.22 -6.46
CA VAL A 47 25.76 2.77 -7.04
C VAL A 47 26.10 3.35 -8.41
N HIS A 48 25.52 2.77 -9.44
CA HIS A 48 25.62 3.20 -10.82
C HIS A 48 24.25 3.68 -11.23
N ALA A 49 24.11 4.96 -11.57
CA ALA A 49 22.80 5.56 -11.81
C ALA A 49 22.70 6.19 -13.20
N ALA A 50 21.54 6.01 -13.83
CA ALA A 50 21.14 6.67 -15.06
C ALA A 50 19.83 7.44 -14.83
N ILE A 51 19.79 8.72 -15.24
CA ILE A 51 18.58 9.55 -15.18
C ILE A 51 18.00 9.71 -16.59
N HIS A 52 16.77 9.23 -16.75
CA HIS A 52 15.95 9.35 -17.95
C HIS A 52 14.94 10.48 -17.75
N ARG A 53 15.23 11.64 -18.35
CA ARG A 53 14.37 12.84 -18.29
C ARG A 53 13.22 12.78 -19.30
N THR A 54 12.42 11.73 -19.18
CA THR A 54 11.26 11.44 -20.03
C THR A 54 10.08 11.07 -19.15
N THR A 55 8.85 11.17 -19.68
CA THR A 55 7.68 10.65 -18.97
C THR A 55 7.74 9.13 -18.89
N ALA A 56 7.01 8.55 -17.94
CA ALA A 56 6.95 7.11 -17.78
C ALA A 56 6.42 6.43 -19.05
N GLU A 57 5.40 7.01 -19.67
CA GLU A 57 4.75 6.49 -20.88
C GLU A 57 5.56 6.68 -22.18
N ALA A 58 6.63 7.47 -22.14
CA ALA A 58 7.51 7.67 -23.29
C ALA A 58 8.83 6.90 -23.17
N PHE A 59 9.15 6.41 -21.97
CA PHE A 59 10.33 5.62 -21.72
C PHE A 59 10.02 4.14 -21.96
N ASP A 60 10.77 3.51 -22.85
CA ASP A 60 10.70 2.07 -23.11
C ASP A 60 11.76 1.35 -22.26
N PRO A 61 11.37 0.62 -21.19
CA PRO A 61 12.30 -0.11 -20.33
C PRO A 61 12.86 -1.39 -20.97
N THR A 62 12.32 -1.82 -22.12
CA THR A 62 12.71 -3.03 -22.85
C THR A 62 13.62 -2.77 -24.05
N ALA A 63 13.78 -1.49 -24.44
CA ALA A 63 14.54 -1.12 -25.63
C ALA A 63 16.03 -1.49 -25.54
N ASP A 64 16.54 -2.12 -26.60
CA ASP A 64 17.98 -2.38 -26.76
C ASP A 64 18.79 -1.06 -26.68
N GLY A 65 19.60 -0.91 -25.63
CA GLY A 65 20.44 0.27 -25.42
C GLY A 65 19.92 1.27 -24.39
N SER A 66 18.78 1.00 -23.73
CA SER A 66 18.36 1.66 -22.48
C SER A 66 19.36 1.48 -21.33
N GLY A 67 20.31 0.56 -21.49
CA GLY A 67 21.23 0.08 -20.46
C GLY A 67 20.59 -0.95 -19.53
N SER A 68 19.27 -1.16 -19.62
CA SER A 68 18.55 -2.07 -18.75
C SER A 68 18.46 -3.46 -19.35
N GLY A 69 19.08 -4.43 -18.67
CA GLY A 69 18.63 -5.82 -18.77
C GLY A 69 17.27 -5.99 -18.08
N GLU A 70 16.94 -7.23 -17.72
CA GLU A 70 15.81 -7.47 -16.81
C GLU A 70 16.07 -6.79 -15.45
N PHE A 71 15.03 -6.21 -14.85
CA PHE A 71 15.13 -5.56 -13.53
C PHE A 71 14.70 -6.50 -12.41
N ASP A 72 15.49 -6.60 -11.33
CA ASP A 72 15.09 -7.33 -10.11
C ASP A 72 13.97 -6.58 -9.33
N LEU A 73 13.94 -5.25 -9.46
CA LEU A 73 13.01 -4.37 -8.78
C LEU A 73 12.60 -3.21 -9.68
N ILE A 74 11.30 -3.01 -9.86
CA ILE A 74 10.74 -1.82 -10.52
C ILE A 74 9.83 -1.11 -9.53
N LEU A 75 10.11 0.15 -9.23
CA LEU A 75 9.32 0.95 -8.29
C LEU A 75 8.60 2.09 -9.02
N PHE A 76 7.28 2.15 -8.88
CA PHE A 76 6.43 3.30 -9.18
C PHE A 76 6.18 4.06 -7.88
N ALA A 77 6.99 5.11 -7.64
CA ALA A 77 6.94 5.87 -6.40
C ALA A 77 5.93 7.02 -6.49
N ASN A 78 4.71 6.80 -5.98
CA ASN A 78 3.64 7.81 -5.87
C ASN A 78 3.18 8.42 -7.21
N VAL A 79 3.46 7.76 -8.34
CA VAL A 79 3.30 8.35 -9.68
C VAL A 79 2.11 7.79 -10.45
N LEU A 80 1.52 6.66 -10.05
CA LEU A 80 0.44 6.02 -10.83
C LEU A 80 -0.78 6.94 -11.02
N SER A 81 -1.12 7.76 -10.03
CA SER A 81 -2.21 8.72 -10.12
C SER A 81 -1.93 9.90 -11.05
N GLU A 82 -0.68 10.09 -11.48
CA GLU A 82 -0.27 11.16 -12.39
C GLU A 82 -0.24 10.72 -13.86
N LEU A 83 -0.30 9.41 -14.12
CA LEU A 83 -0.22 8.85 -15.46
C LEU A 83 -1.56 8.97 -16.20
N ALA A 84 -1.48 9.15 -17.51
CA ALA A 84 -2.69 9.18 -18.35
C ALA A 84 -3.32 7.80 -18.53
N ASP A 85 -2.49 6.75 -18.59
CA ASP A 85 -2.90 5.35 -18.69
C ASP A 85 -2.00 4.48 -17.78
N PRO A 86 -2.29 4.45 -16.46
CA PRO A 86 -1.45 3.73 -15.51
C PRO A 86 -1.49 2.21 -15.69
N GLU A 87 -2.58 1.62 -16.21
CA GLU A 87 -2.67 0.18 -16.47
C GLU A 87 -1.67 -0.23 -17.55
N SER A 88 -1.68 0.48 -18.69
CA SER A 88 -0.77 0.18 -19.80
C SER A 88 0.68 0.40 -19.41
N ALA A 89 0.99 1.53 -18.74
CA ALA A 89 2.34 1.81 -18.28
C ALA A 89 2.84 0.74 -17.29
N LEU A 90 2.03 0.34 -16.31
CA LEU A 90 2.48 -0.64 -15.33
C LEU A 90 2.74 -2.01 -15.97
N ARG A 91 1.95 -2.44 -16.97
CA ARG A 91 2.22 -3.67 -17.73
C ARG A 91 3.51 -3.61 -18.55
N GLU A 92 3.73 -2.51 -19.28
CA GLU A 92 4.92 -2.34 -20.11
C GLU A 92 6.19 -2.42 -19.26
N TYR A 93 6.20 -1.80 -18.08
CA TYR A 93 7.32 -1.91 -17.16
C TYR A 93 7.43 -3.31 -16.56
N ALA A 94 6.32 -3.96 -16.24
CA ALA A 94 6.34 -5.32 -15.70
C ALA A 94 6.93 -6.34 -16.71
N ASP A 95 6.84 -6.09 -18.02
CA ASP A 95 7.46 -6.93 -19.05
C ASP A 95 9.01 -6.84 -19.01
N ALA A 96 9.58 -5.76 -18.48
CA ALA A 96 11.01 -5.57 -18.26
C ALA A 96 11.51 -6.17 -16.92
N LEU A 97 10.62 -6.70 -16.09
CA LEU A 97 10.98 -7.31 -14.81
C LEU A 97 11.70 -8.65 -15.04
N ALA A 98 12.64 -9.02 -14.17
CA ALA A 98 13.19 -10.38 -14.14
C ALA A 98 12.09 -11.40 -13.76
N THR A 99 12.27 -12.68 -14.08
CA THR A 99 11.28 -13.72 -13.74
C THR A 99 10.92 -13.72 -12.26
N ASP A 100 11.94 -13.65 -11.39
CA ASP A 100 11.80 -13.60 -9.93
C ASP A 100 11.86 -12.17 -9.35
N GLY A 101 11.80 -11.15 -10.21
CA GLY A 101 11.77 -9.76 -9.82
C GLY A 101 10.44 -9.35 -9.18
N THR A 102 10.39 -8.13 -8.62
CA THR A 102 9.16 -7.57 -8.04
C THR A 102 8.89 -6.17 -8.59
N LEU A 103 7.65 -5.93 -9.02
CA LEU A 103 7.16 -4.59 -9.29
C LEU A 103 6.45 -4.06 -8.05
N VAL A 104 6.82 -2.86 -7.62
CA VAL A 104 6.26 -2.17 -6.46
C VAL A 104 5.52 -0.93 -6.95
N ALA A 105 4.22 -0.89 -6.71
CA ALA A 105 3.46 0.36 -6.77
C ALA A 105 3.35 0.94 -5.36
N LEU A 106 3.62 2.24 -5.22
CA LEU A 106 3.48 2.98 -3.97
C LEU A 106 2.55 4.17 -4.21
N ALA A 107 1.67 4.43 -3.27
CA ALA A 107 0.82 5.61 -3.24
C ALA A 107 0.75 6.19 -1.82
N PRO A 108 0.52 7.51 -1.66
CA PRO A 108 0.19 8.06 -0.36
C PRO A 108 -1.13 7.45 0.15
N ALA A 109 -1.38 7.52 1.46
CA ALA A 109 -2.62 7.02 2.05
C ALA A 109 -3.89 7.85 1.72
N ASP A 110 -3.78 8.83 0.82
CA ASP A 110 -4.94 9.55 0.30
C ASP A 110 -5.90 8.59 -0.41
N ARG A 111 -7.20 8.74 -0.13
CA ARG A 111 -8.25 7.85 -0.63
C ARG A 111 -8.23 7.72 -2.15
N ASN A 112 -8.11 8.82 -2.89
CA ASN A 112 -8.18 8.78 -4.35
C ASN A 112 -6.96 8.05 -4.93
N THR A 113 -5.76 8.33 -4.41
CA THR A 113 -4.53 7.71 -4.90
C THR A 113 -4.43 6.23 -4.54
N ALA A 114 -4.75 5.85 -3.29
CA ALA A 114 -4.67 4.46 -2.84
C ALA A 114 -5.74 3.57 -3.51
N VAL A 115 -6.98 4.05 -3.63
CA VAL A 115 -8.05 3.34 -4.36
C VAL A 115 -7.72 3.23 -5.85
N GLY A 116 -7.20 4.31 -6.44
CA GLY A 116 -6.72 4.30 -7.83
C GLY A 116 -5.62 3.26 -8.07
N MET A 117 -4.65 3.15 -7.15
CA MET A 117 -3.62 2.11 -7.20
C MET A 117 -4.21 0.70 -7.13
N ARG A 118 -5.21 0.45 -6.26
CA ARG A 118 -5.90 -0.85 -6.18
C ARG A 118 -6.65 -1.20 -7.45
N ALA A 119 -7.26 -0.21 -8.10
CA ALA A 119 -7.91 -0.42 -9.40
C ALA A 119 -6.90 -0.83 -10.49
N VAL A 120 -5.72 -0.21 -10.53
CA VAL A 120 -4.64 -0.55 -11.46
C VAL A 120 -4.08 -1.95 -11.17
N GLU A 121 -3.79 -2.26 -9.89
CA GLU A 121 -3.36 -3.59 -9.45
C GLU A 121 -4.30 -4.69 -9.97
N ARG A 122 -5.60 -4.54 -9.73
CA ARG A 122 -6.61 -5.51 -10.18
C ARG A 122 -6.63 -5.63 -11.69
N ALA A 123 -6.68 -4.50 -12.40
CA ALA A 123 -6.71 -4.49 -13.86
C ALA A 123 -5.50 -5.22 -14.45
N VAL A 124 -4.30 -5.00 -13.92
CA VAL A 124 -3.07 -5.65 -14.38
C VAL A 124 -3.07 -7.15 -14.08
N THR A 125 -3.45 -7.54 -12.86
CA THR A 125 -3.46 -8.95 -12.43
C THR A 125 -4.58 -9.77 -13.06
N ASP A 126 -5.72 -9.16 -13.41
CA ASP A 126 -6.83 -9.87 -14.08
C ASP A 126 -6.57 -10.22 -15.54
N ARG A 127 -5.66 -9.52 -16.22
CA ARG A 127 -5.42 -9.67 -17.67
C ARG A 127 -3.95 -9.99 -18.03
N GLY A 128 -3.14 -10.39 -17.06
CA GLY A 128 -1.71 -10.63 -17.25
C GLY A 128 -1.21 -11.86 -16.49
N PRO A 129 0.08 -12.23 -16.67
CA PRO A 129 0.72 -13.30 -15.89
C PRO A 129 1.14 -12.84 -14.49
N TYR A 130 0.55 -11.75 -13.98
CA TYR A 130 0.99 -11.10 -12.76
C TYR A 130 0.08 -11.46 -11.60
N ASP A 131 0.67 -11.85 -10.49
CA ASP A 131 -0.02 -12.09 -9.23
C ASP A 131 0.33 -11.02 -8.20
N VAL A 132 -0.61 -10.75 -7.30
CA VAL A 132 -0.36 -9.90 -6.13
C VAL A 132 0.34 -10.74 -5.06
N TYR A 133 1.60 -10.43 -4.79
CA TYR A 133 2.35 -11.03 -3.68
C TYR A 133 1.89 -10.46 -2.32
N ALA A 134 1.66 -9.14 -2.25
CA ALA A 134 1.15 -8.45 -1.07
C ALA A 134 0.60 -7.05 -1.45
N PRO A 135 -0.24 -6.43 -0.61
CA PRO A 135 -0.84 -6.94 0.63
C PRO A 135 -2.20 -7.60 0.42
N THR A 136 -2.82 -7.39 -0.75
CA THR A 136 -4.15 -7.88 -1.11
C THR A 136 -4.07 -9.30 -1.64
N VAL A 137 -4.44 -10.26 -0.79
CA VAL A 137 -4.47 -11.68 -1.17
C VAL A 137 -5.65 -12.02 -2.07
N ARG A 138 -5.47 -13.03 -2.92
CA ARG A 138 -6.54 -13.68 -3.69
C ARG A 138 -6.68 -15.14 -3.26
N LEU A 139 -7.39 -15.37 -2.15
CA LEU A 139 -7.49 -16.70 -1.52
C LEU A 139 -8.47 -17.64 -2.25
N TRP A 140 -9.34 -17.07 -3.10
CA TRP A 140 -10.41 -17.79 -3.79
C TRP A 140 -10.10 -17.92 -5.29
N PRO A 141 -9.90 -19.14 -5.81
CA PRO A 141 -9.60 -19.36 -7.22
C PRO A 141 -10.70 -18.80 -8.14
N GLY A 142 -10.29 -18.00 -9.13
CA GLY A 142 -11.20 -17.41 -10.12
C GLY A 142 -12.02 -16.22 -9.62
N GLU A 143 -11.84 -15.79 -8.37
CA GLU A 143 -12.47 -14.59 -7.84
C GLU A 143 -11.57 -13.36 -8.00
N THR A 144 -12.21 -12.19 -7.97
CA THR A 144 -11.52 -10.90 -8.04
C THR A 144 -12.30 -9.88 -7.22
N PRO A 145 -11.62 -9.10 -6.36
CA PRO A 145 -12.30 -8.13 -5.53
C PRO A 145 -12.83 -6.95 -6.35
N ALA A 146 -13.96 -6.40 -5.94
CA ALA A 146 -14.62 -5.27 -6.60
C ALA A 146 -14.97 -4.11 -5.66
N ASP A 147 -14.61 -4.20 -4.38
CA ASP A 147 -14.78 -3.14 -3.40
C ASP A 147 -13.80 -1.97 -3.63
N ASP A 148 -14.01 -0.81 -3.00
CA ASP A 148 -13.10 0.33 -3.14
C ASP A 148 -11.70 0.07 -2.55
N CYS A 149 -11.61 -0.72 -1.46
CA CYS A 149 -10.36 -1.06 -0.78
C CYS A 149 -9.44 0.14 -0.48
N TRP A 150 -9.91 1.12 0.31
CA TRP A 150 -9.03 2.17 0.83
C TRP A 150 -8.14 1.60 1.95
N SER A 151 -7.01 1.02 1.54
CA SER A 151 -6.09 0.29 2.41
C SER A 151 -4.72 0.96 2.46
N PHE A 152 -4.08 1.02 3.62
CA PHE A 152 -2.74 1.57 3.78
C PHE A 152 -2.06 1.03 5.06
N ASP A 153 -0.72 1.07 5.06
CA ASP A 153 0.11 0.81 6.22
C ASP A 153 0.42 2.14 6.95
N VAL A 154 0.73 2.04 8.24
CA VAL A 154 1.14 3.14 9.09
C VAL A 154 2.47 2.77 9.75
N ARG A 155 3.37 3.75 9.84
CA ARG A 155 4.65 3.64 10.54
C ARG A 155 4.74 4.71 11.62
N PRO A 156 5.63 4.53 12.62
CA PRO A 156 5.84 5.55 13.64
C PRO A 156 6.20 6.89 13.03
N ASP A 157 5.71 7.96 13.66
CA ASP A 157 5.97 9.33 13.24
C ASP A 157 7.45 9.61 13.11
N LEU A 158 7.80 10.40 12.10
CA LEU A 158 9.15 10.92 11.95
C LEU A 158 9.46 11.95 13.03
N ALA A 159 10.74 12.08 13.38
CA ALA A 159 11.19 13.28 14.06
C ALA A 159 10.94 14.49 13.13
N VAL A 160 10.27 15.53 13.63
CA VAL A 160 9.92 16.71 12.83
C VAL A 160 11.17 17.22 12.08
N PRO A 161 11.16 17.30 10.74
CA PRO A 161 12.32 17.79 10.01
C PRO A 161 12.68 19.22 10.37
N GLY A 162 13.98 19.55 10.35
CA GLY A 162 14.46 20.88 10.76
C GLY A 162 13.93 22.04 9.92
N PHE A 163 13.55 21.82 8.66
CA PHE A 163 12.92 22.85 7.84
C PHE A 163 11.44 23.05 8.19
N GLN A 164 10.69 21.97 8.47
CA GLN A 164 9.29 22.06 8.95
C GLN A 164 9.24 22.84 10.27
N ARG A 165 10.10 22.51 11.24
CA ARG A 165 10.21 23.28 12.50
C ARG A 165 10.46 24.76 12.30
N ARG A 166 11.33 25.12 11.34
CA ARG A 166 11.65 26.54 11.06
C ARG A 166 10.51 27.27 10.38
N LEU A 167 9.76 26.57 9.52
CA LEU A 167 8.61 27.13 8.84
C LEU A 167 7.47 27.36 9.83
N ASP A 168 7.25 26.39 10.72
CA ASP A 168 6.25 26.43 11.79
C ASP A 168 6.55 27.55 12.81
N ALA A 169 7.78 27.62 13.34
CA ALA A 169 8.18 28.69 14.27
C ALA A 169 8.10 30.11 13.65
N ALA A 170 8.24 30.24 12.33
CA ALA A 170 8.12 31.53 11.66
C ALA A 170 6.66 32.03 11.56
N VAL A 171 5.68 31.15 11.76
CA VAL A 171 4.26 31.50 11.91
C VAL A 171 4.00 32.11 13.28
N ASP A 172 4.52 31.47 14.32
CA ASP A 172 4.39 31.94 15.71
C ASP A 172 4.97 33.35 15.91
N ASP A 173 6.12 33.63 15.28
CA ASP A 173 6.80 34.92 15.35
C ASP A 173 6.04 36.06 14.63
N GLN A 174 5.11 35.75 13.72
CA GLN A 174 4.34 36.75 12.96
C GLN A 174 3.03 37.19 13.64
N GLY A 175 2.70 36.62 14.80
CA GLY A 175 1.58 37.03 15.66
C GLY A 175 0.35 36.11 15.55
N SER A 176 -0.33 35.90 16.69
CA SER A 176 -1.47 34.96 16.83
C SER A 176 -2.56 35.11 15.76
N PRO A 177 -3.21 34.00 15.35
CA PRO A 177 -4.31 33.96 14.36
C PRO A 177 -5.57 34.76 14.72
N SER A 178 -5.63 35.38 15.90
CA SER A 178 -6.85 35.98 16.46
C SER A 178 -7.30 37.27 15.79
N ASP A 179 -6.48 37.84 14.89
CA ASP A 179 -6.78 39.08 14.16
C ASP A 179 -6.93 38.88 12.64
N ASP A 180 -6.91 37.64 12.10
CA ASP A 180 -7.20 37.39 10.68
C ASP A 180 -8.72 37.21 10.46
N PRO A 181 -9.43 38.21 9.89
CA PRO A 181 -10.86 38.12 9.65
C PRO A 181 -11.25 37.05 8.62
N ASP A 182 -10.30 36.58 7.79
CA ASP A 182 -10.55 35.61 6.71
C ASP A 182 -10.11 34.17 7.07
N GLY A 183 -9.42 33.98 8.21
CA GLY A 183 -8.98 32.65 8.69
C GLY A 183 -7.94 31.96 7.81
N THR A 184 -7.15 32.74 7.06
CA THR A 184 -6.12 32.33 6.11
C THR A 184 -4.70 32.28 6.69
N ALA A 185 -4.48 32.87 7.86
CA ALA A 185 -3.20 32.83 8.57
C ALA A 185 -2.85 31.38 8.96
N PRO A 186 -1.59 30.95 8.74
CA PRO A 186 -1.20 29.59 9.09
C PRO A 186 -1.35 29.34 10.60
N ARG A 187 -1.69 28.11 10.98
CA ARG A 187 -1.83 27.69 12.39
C ARG A 187 -0.53 27.07 12.92
N ASP A 188 -0.36 27.11 14.24
CA ASP A 188 0.65 26.32 14.94
C ASP A 188 0.52 24.84 14.54
N GLY A 189 1.62 24.23 14.12
CA GLY A 189 1.69 22.86 13.60
C GLY A 189 1.25 22.69 12.14
N GLU A 190 0.84 23.73 11.41
CA GLU A 190 0.35 23.61 10.03
C GLU A 190 1.41 23.03 9.07
N PHE A 191 2.68 23.32 9.35
CA PHE A 191 3.80 22.88 8.52
C PHE A 191 4.43 21.58 9.00
N VAL A 192 3.88 20.98 10.06
CA VAL A 192 4.34 19.72 10.63
C VAL A 192 3.52 18.59 10.02
N ASN A 193 4.18 17.78 9.20
CA ASN A 193 3.65 16.52 8.70
C ASN A 193 4.72 15.45 8.92
N VAL A 194 4.51 14.64 9.96
CA VAL A 194 5.41 13.56 10.40
C VAL A 194 4.78 12.18 10.27
N ASP A 195 3.50 12.12 9.94
CA ASP A 195 2.74 10.90 9.83
C ASP A 195 3.25 10.10 8.63
N VAL A 196 3.55 8.83 8.83
CA VAL A 196 4.02 7.95 7.75
C VAL A 196 2.90 6.97 7.42
N GLN A 197 2.16 7.29 6.35
CA GLN A 197 1.06 6.48 5.86
C GLN A 197 1.18 6.27 4.35
N TYR A 198 1.13 5.02 3.91
CA TYR A 198 1.29 4.69 2.50
C TYR A 198 0.57 3.39 2.13
N ALA A 199 0.09 3.32 0.90
CA ALA A 199 -0.41 2.09 0.29
C ALA A 199 0.67 1.51 -0.63
N TYR A 200 0.78 0.18 -0.69
CA TYR A 200 1.63 -0.49 -1.67
C TYR A 200 0.96 -1.68 -2.35
N SER A 201 1.49 -2.07 -3.50
CA SER A 201 1.23 -3.34 -4.19
C SER A 201 2.54 -3.96 -4.61
N LEU A 202 2.74 -5.24 -4.30
CA LEU A 202 3.89 -6.02 -4.75
C LEU A 202 3.39 -7.02 -5.78
N LEU A 203 3.80 -6.85 -7.04
CA LEU A 203 3.42 -7.72 -8.14
C LEU A 203 4.59 -8.59 -8.57
N ARG A 204 4.31 -9.87 -8.86
CA ARG A 204 5.30 -10.85 -9.33
C ARG A 204 4.75 -11.64 -10.51
N ARG A 205 5.63 -12.29 -11.27
CA ARG A 205 5.30 -13.11 -12.46
C ARG A 205 5.78 -14.57 -12.39
N ASP A 206 6.21 -15.01 -11.20
CA ASP A 206 6.78 -16.35 -10.95
C ASP A 206 5.86 -17.28 -10.16
N ASP A 207 4.55 -16.99 -10.14
CA ASP A 207 3.52 -17.71 -9.40
C ASP A 207 3.74 -17.76 -7.86
N ARG A 208 4.76 -17.05 -7.33
CA ARG A 208 4.99 -17.01 -5.88
C ARG A 208 3.97 -16.12 -5.21
N ARG A 209 3.28 -16.69 -4.22
CA ARG A 209 2.38 -16.00 -3.30
C ARG A 209 3.03 -15.87 -1.93
N ARG A 210 2.71 -14.80 -1.21
CA ARG A 210 3.15 -14.65 0.20
C ARG A 210 2.48 -15.67 1.11
N HIS A 211 1.26 -16.06 0.79
CA HIS A 211 0.50 -17.11 1.48
C HIS A 211 0.06 -18.12 0.43
N ASP A 212 0.66 -19.32 0.44
CA ASP A 212 0.47 -20.33 -0.60
C ASP A 212 -0.60 -21.37 -0.21
N PHE A 213 -1.85 -20.93 -0.19
CA PHE A 213 -3.01 -21.81 -0.07
C PHE A 213 -4.22 -21.22 -0.79
N GLU A 214 -5.17 -22.09 -1.11
CA GLU A 214 -6.44 -21.72 -1.74
C GLU A 214 -7.59 -22.22 -0.87
N LEU A 215 -8.64 -21.41 -0.75
CA LEU A 215 -9.83 -21.76 0.01
C LEU A 215 -10.83 -22.50 -0.89
N ASP A 216 -11.59 -23.39 -0.26
CA ASP A 216 -12.79 -23.98 -0.85
C ASP A 216 -14.04 -23.65 0.00
N PRO A 217 -15.24 -23.58 -0.61
CA PRO A 217 -16.46 -23.20 0.11
C PRO A 217 -16.94 -24.22 1.15
N GLY A 218 -16.30 -25.39 1.25
CA GLY A 218 -16.66 -26.42 2.21
C GLY A 218 -16.10 -26.18 3.62
N GLY A 219 -15.05 -25.35 3.74
CA GLY A 219 -14.33 -25.10 4.99
C GLY A 219 -14.25 -23.64 5.44
N ALA A 220 -14.65 -22.68 4.62
CA ALA A 220 -14.64 -21.25 4.96
C ALA A 220 -15.77 -20.50 4.25
N ALA A 221 -16.28 -19.46 4.89
CA ALA A 221 -17.19 -18.50 4.28
C ALA A 221 -16.39 -17.49 3.45
N ARG A 222 -16.86 -17.27 2.23
CA ARG A 222 -16.31 -16.32 1.27
C ARG A 222 -16.98 -14.95 1.43
N PHE A 223 -16.22 -13.86 1.36
CA PHE A 223 -16.75 -12.51 1.53
C PHE A 223 -17.77 -12.12 0.46
N ALA A 224 -17.63 -12.63 -0.76
CA ALA A 224 -18.63 -12.46 -1.82
C ALA A 224 -20.04 -12.95 -1.43
N ASP A 225 -20.15 -13.92 -0.51
CA ASP A 225 -21.40 -14.57 -0.12
C ASP A 225 -21.93 -14.08 1.25
N SER A 226 -21.31 -13.05 1.85
CA SER A 226 -21.60 -12.58 3.22
C SER A 226 -23.05 -12.15 3.46
N GLU A 227 -23.77 -11.70 2.43
CA GLU A 227 -25.21 -11.37 2.55
C GLU A 227 -26.02 -12.57 3.07
N SER A 228 -25.69 -13.78 2.64
CA SER A 228 -26.34 -15.02 3.10
C SER A 228 -25.99 -15.42 4.53
N HIS A 229 -24.95 -14.79 5.09
CA HIS A 229 -24.42 -15.07 6.43
C HIS A 229 -24.77 -13.99 7.45
N VAL A 230 -25.49 -12.92 7.08
CA VAL A 230 -25.90 -11.88 8.03
C VAL A 230 -26.66 -12.50 9.20
N THR A 231 -26.29 -12.13 10.42
CA THR A 231 -26.72 -12.69 11.73
C THR A 231 -26.22 -14.11 12.06
N ASN A 232 -25.46 -14.75 11.18
CA ASN A 232 -24.83 -16.05 11.43
C ASN A 232 -23.37 -15.87 11.85
N ARG A 233 -22.85 -16.90 12.54
CA ARG A 233 -21.42 -17.06 12.77
C ARG A 233 -20.80 -17.96 11.72
N VAL A 234 -19.61 -17.60 11.25
CA VAL A 234 -18.89 -18.32 10.21
C VAL A 234 -17.41 -18.42 10.55
N ASP A 235 -16.72 -19.36 9.89
CA ASP A 235 -15.27 -19.39 9.83
C ASP A 235 -14.83 -18.75 8.51
N CYS A 236 -13.81 -17.90 8.52
CA CYS A 236 -13.30 -17.25 7.30
C CYS A 236 -11.82 -16.89 7.42
N TYR A 237 -11.19 -16.55 6.30
CA TYR A 237 -9.80 -16.11 6.24
C TYR A 237 -9.71 -14.80 5.48
N ALA A 238 -8.91 -13.85 5.97
CA ALA A 238 -8.74 -12.57 5.31
C ALA A 238 -7.39 -11.93 5.63
N ALA A 239 -6.84 -11.18 4.68
CA ALA A 239 -5.76 -10.25 4.96
C ALA A 239 -6.27 -9.05 5.75
N LYS A 240 -5.52 -8.61 6.76
CA LYS A 240 -5.75 -7.35 7.46
C LYS A 240 -5.19 -6.19 6.65
N LEU A 241 -6.06 -5.32 6.15
CA LEU A 241 -5.76 -4.26 5.19
C LEU A 241 -5.83 -2.85 5.79
N SER A 242 -5.78 -2.72 7.11
CA SER A 242 -5.55 -1.45 7.78
C SER A 242 -5.01 -1.64 9.20
N HIS A 243 -4.49 -0.57 9.78
CA HIS A 243 -4.43 -0.42 11.23
C HIS A 243 -5.83 -0.12 11.80
N ASP A 244 -5.94 0.17 13.10
CA ASP A 244 -7.22 0.57 13.69
C ASP A 244 -7.70 1.88 13.05
N LEU A 245 -8.91 1.86 12.49
CA LEU A 245 -9.57 2.98 11.82
C LEU A 245 -10.57 3.69 12.74
N ALA A 246 -10.80 3.19 13.95
CA ALA A 246 -11.78 3.75 14.85
C ALA A 246 -11.32 5.09 15.44
N ASP A 247 -12.13 6.14 15.29
CA ASP A 247 -11.97 7.42 16.02
C ASP A 247 -12.66 7.33 17.40
N GLY A 248 -12.35 6.27 18.14
CA GLY A 248 -12.98 5.87 19.40
C GLY A 248 -14.02 4.75 19.26
N GLY A 249 -14.39 4.15 20.40
CA GLY A 249 -15.27 2.98 20.42
C GLY A 249 -14.49 1.66 20.29
N ASN A 250 -15.06 0.71 19.54
CA ASN A 250 -14.43 -0.59 19.30
C ASN A 250 -13.42 -0.49 18.15
N PRO A 251 -12.20 -1.06 18.29
CA PRO A 251 -11.24 -1.09 17.20
C PRO A 251 -11.82 -1.70 15.92
N LEU A 252 -11.48 -1.08 14.78
CA LEU A 252 -12.05 -1.39 13.47
C LEU A 252 -10.93 -1.60 12.45
N PHE A 253 -10.96 -2.73 11.73
CA PHE A 253 -9.92 -3.08 10.76
C PHE A 253 -10.52 -3.48 9.42
N LEU A 254 -10.06 -2.88 8.32
CA LEU A 254 -10.41 -3.28 6.97
C LEU A 254 -9.84 -4.68 6.66
N LEU A 255 -10.63 -5.53 6.02
CA LEU A 255 -10.26 -6.89 5.64
C LEU A 255 -10.47 -7.13 4.14
N GLY A 256 -9.73 -8.09 3.58
CA GLY A 256 -9.98 -8.61 2.23
C GLY A 256 -9.53 -10.05 2.06
N ASP A 257 -10.38 -10.88 1.45
CA ASP A 257 -10.10 -12.29 1.12
C ASP A 257 -9.85 -12.51 -0.39
N GLY A 258 -10.01 -11.46 -1.20
CA GLY A 258 -9.86 -11.47 -2.64
C GLY A 258 -11.13 -11.79 -3.43
N SER A 259 -12.26 -12.01 -2.74
CA SER A 259 -13.58 -12.20 -3.36
C SER A 259 -14.54 -11.04 -3.11
N GLN A 260 -14.20 -10.15 -2.17
CA GLN A 260 -15.13 -9.16 -1.66
C GLN A 260 -15.62 -8.19 -2.74
N ARG A 261 -16.93 -7.91 -2.73
CA ARG A 261 -17.58 -6.96 -3.63
C ARG A 261 -17.98 -5.67 -2.93
N VAL A 262 -18.08 -5.74 -1.61
CA VAL A 262 -18.41 -4.69 -0.66
C VAL A 262 -17.32 -4.71 0.40
N SER A 263 -17.05 -3.59 1.07
CA SER A 263 -16.05 -3.53 2.13
C SER A 263 -16.42 -4.45 3.30
N HIS A 264 -15.41 -5.11 3.86
CA HIS A 264 -15.53 -5.93 5.05
C HIS A 264 -14.62 -5.39 6.15
N PHE A 265 -15.14 -5.28 7.36
CA PHE A 265 -14.39 -4.81 8.51
C PHE A 265 -14.47 -5.81 9.66
N ALA A 266 -13.37 -6.06 10.36
CA ALA A 266 -13.41 -6.67 11.69
C ALA A 266 -13.66 -5.59 12.75
N VAL A 267 -14.67 -5.80 13.59
CA VAL A 267 -14.99 -4.96 14.74
C VAL A 267 -14.62 -5.72 16.01
N LEU A 268 -13.58 -5.29 16.73
CA LEU A 268 -13.18 -5.91 17.99
C LEU A 268 -14.10 -5.46 19.13
N ALA A 269 -15.25 -6.12 19.27
CA ALA A 269 -16.24 -5.81 20.30
C ALA A 269 -15.82 -6.26 21.70
N LYS A 270 -15.04 -7.34 21.80
CA LYS A 270 -14.48 -7.82 23.07
C LYS A 270 -13.13 -8.50 22.86
N GLU A 271 -12.08 -7.84 23.35
CA GLU A 271 -10.73 -8.38 23.32
C GLU A 271 -10.55 -9.53 24.32
N THR A 272 -9.91 -10.60 23.86
CA THR A 272 -9.52 -11.75 24.66
C THR A 272 -8.14 -12.24 24.22
N ALA A 273 -7.54 -13.15 25.00
CA ALA A 273 -6.28 -13.78 24.59
C ALA A 273 -6.40 -14.63 23.31
N LEU A 274 -7.60 -15.08 22.94
CA LEU A 274 -7.85 -15.91 21.76
C LEU A 274 -8.03 -15.11 20.47
N ASN A 275 -8.19 -13.79 20.56
CA ASN A 275 -8.39 -12.92 19.39
C ASN A 275 -7.38 -11.75 19.34
N ALA A 276 -6.34 -11.78 20.19
CA ALA A 276 -5.31 -10.75 20.29
C ALA A 276 -4.47 -10.59 19.00
N ASP A 277 -4.44 -11.60 18.14
CA ASP A 277 -3.79 -11.53 16.84
C ASP A 277 -4.45 -10.51 15.90
N LEU A 278 -5.75 -10.25 16.03
CA LEU A 278 -6.43 -9.22 15.22
C LEU A 278 -5.78 -7.85 15.40
N ALA A 279 -5.56 -7.43 16.65
CA ALA A 279 -4.98 -6.14 16.96
C ALA A 279 -3.50 -6.06 16.54
N SER A 280 -2.75 -7.14 16.78
CA SER A 280 -1.29 -7.15 16.63
C SER A 280 -0.77 -7.55 15.24
N ALA A 281 -1.61 -8.12 14.37
CA ALA A 281 -1.21 -8.48 13.01
C ALA A 281 -0.90 -7.23 12.17
N GLY A 282 0.15 -7.35 11.35
CA GLY A 282 0.59 -6.30 10.45
C GLY A 282 -0.27 -6.18 9.19
N TYR A 283 -0.08 -5.08 8.47
CA TYR A 283 -0.73 -4.82 7.19
C TYR A 283 -0.36 -5.90 6.15
N GLY A 284 -1.39 -6.53 5.57
CA GLY A 284 -1.29 -7.62 4.61
C GLY A 284 -0.99 -8.99 5.21
N GLU A 285 -0.99 -9.15 6.55
CA GLU A 285 -0.97 -10.48 7.18
C GLU A 285 -2.35 -11.14 7.08
N VAL A 286 -2.38 -12.44 6.78
CA VAL A 286 -3.60 -13.24 6.74
C VAL A 286 -3.96 -13.77 8.11
N LEU A 287 -5.23 -13.62 8.47
CA LEU A 287 -5.82 -14.09 9.71
C LEU A 287 -6.88 -15.14 9.40
N ALA A 288 -6.91 -16.20 10.20
CA ALA A 288 -8.02 -17.14 10.30
C ALA A 288 -8.97 -16.64 11.41
N PHE A 289 -10.26 -16.57 11.10
CA PHE A 289 -11.32 -16.20 12.02
C PHE A 289 -12.21 -17.43 12.21
N GLU A 290 -12.32 -17.92 13.44
CA GLU A 290 -13.27 -18.98 13.78
C GLU A 290 -14.45 -18.39 14.53
N ASN A 291 -15.65 -18.82 14.14
CA ASN A 291 -16.91 -18.49 14.78
C ASN A 291 -17.15 -16.96 14.88
N VAL A 292 -16.84 -16.18 13.84
CA VAL A 292 -17.04 -14.71 13.81
C VAL A 292 -18.47 -14.36 13.37
N LEU A 293 -19.11 -13.38 14.01
CA LEU A 293 -20.48 -12.98 13.69
C LEU A 293 -20.51 -11.98 12.53
N VAL A 294 -21.26 -12.28 11.47
CA VAL A 294 -21.41 -11.38 10.31
C VAL A 294 -22.64 -10.49 10.51
N LEU A 295 -22.45 -9.18 10.44
CA LEU A 295 -23.53 -8.18 10.44
C LEU A 295 -23.43 -7.27 9.21
N TRP A 296 -24.57 -6.76 8.77
CA TRP A 296 -24.63 -5.67 7.79
C TRP A 296 -24.72 -4.33 8.52
N ASN A 297 -23.95 -3.34 8.07
CA ASN A 297 -24.01 -1.97 8.54
C ASN A 297 -24.67 -1.10 7.46
N ASP A 298 -25.90 -0.67 7.70
CA ASP A 298 -26.67 0.17 6.76
C ASP A 298 -26.06 1.57 6.58
N ASP A 299 -25.41 2.12 7.61
CA ASP A 299 -24.88 3.49 7.57
C ASP A 299 -23.59 3.57 6.72
N GLU A 300 -22.76 2.53 6.81
CA GLU A 300 -21.48 2.42 6.09
C GLU A 300 -21.58 1.61 4.79
N GLU A 301 -22.74 1.03 4.50
CA GLU A 301 -22.99 0.10 3.39
C GLU A 301 -21.91 -1.00 3.30
N ALA A 302 -21.58 -1.60 4.46
CA ALA A 302 -20.46 -2.54 4.61
C ALA A 302 -20.79 -3.74 5.51
N PHE A 303 -20.03 -4.81 5.38
CA PHE A 303 -20.11 -5.96 6.28
C PHE A 303 -19.17 -5.81 7.47
N ASN A 304 -19.70 -6.06 8.67
CA ASN A 304 -18.94 -6.12 9.91
C ASN A 304 -18.81 -7.57 10.38
N LEU A 305 -17.58 -8.04 10.53
CA LEU A 305 -17.22 -9.26 11.25
C LEU A 305 -16.99 -8.89 12.72
N VAL A 306 -17.98 -9.16 13.57
CA VAL A 306 -17.92 -8.85 14.99
C VAL A 306 -17.09 -9.91 15.71
N VAL A 307 -15.94 -9.47 16.21
CA VAL A 307 -14.98 -10.27 16.97
C VAL A 307 -15.20 -10.03 18.46
N ASP A 308 -15.70 -11.06 19.14
CA ASP A 308 -16.03 -11.04 20.57
C ASP A 308 -15.37 -12.21 21.32
N ASP A 309 -15.85 -12.53 22.53
CA ASP A 309 -15.31 -13.61 23.36
C ASP A 309 -15.65 -15.03 22.89
N GLU A 310 -16.50 -15.17 21.87
CA GLU A 310 -16.76 -16.45 21.20
C GLU A 310 -15.91 -16.63 19.93
N THR A 311 -15.12 -15.62 19.56
CA THR A 311 -14.33 -15.60 18.31
C THR A 311 -12.86 -15.92 18.60
N VAL A 312 -12.28 -16.83 17.82
CA VAL A 312 -10.83 -17.09 17.81
C VAL A 312 -10.23 -16.45 16.56
N VAL A 313 -9.08 -15.79 16.71
CA VAL A 313 -8.34 -15.21 15.60
C VAL A 313 -6.89 -15.63 15.70
N ASP A 314 -6.39 -16.30 14.67
CA ASP A 314 -5.01 -16.79 14.59
C ASP A 314 -4.33 -16.28 13.31
N ARG A 315 -3.04 -15.96 13.40
CA ARG A 315 -2.24 -15.64 12.20
C ARG A 315 -1.99 -16.88 11.34
N VAL A 316 -2.16 -16.72 10.04
CA VAL A 316 -1.72 -17.71 9.06
C VAL A 316 -0.27 -17.41 8.65
N PRO A 317 0.67 -18.34 8.83
CA PRO A 317 2.05 -18.14 8.41
C PRO A 317 2.17 -17.86 6.90
N PRO A 318 3.15 -17.04 6.47
CA PRO A 318 3.51 -16.90 5.06
C PRO A 318 4.23 -18.15 4.53
#